data_AF-A0A2D8PAN9-F1
#
_entry.id   AF-A0A2D8PAN9-F1
#
_cell.length_a   1.000
_cell.length_b   1.000
_cell.length_c   1.000
_cell.angle_alpha   90.00
_cell.angle_beta   90.00
_cell.angle_gamma   90.00
#
_symmetry.space_group_name_H-M   'P 1'
#
loop_
_entity.id
_entity.type
_entity.pdbx_description
1 polymer ?
#
loop_
_entity_poly.entity_id
_entity_poly.type
_entity_poly.pdbx_seq_one_letter_code
_entity_poly.pdbx_strand_id
1 'polypeptide(L)'
;MTSVQDALFGLAFLPFAAVISVWVAVSDMSRMKIPNKSVMALFAVYAVVGIALVATSVMPLTDYLWRYAHLGVVLLIGFVMNAAGLLGAGDAKFAAVMAPFVALGDLPVFAYIFAAAIIGGFVLHRLAKRLSFVRSATPGWESWERDDFPMGLCLGAGLVAYLVFVALTGV
;
A
#
# COMPACT_ATOMS: atom_id res chain seq x y z
N MET A 1 -12.76 -5.58 -16.03
CA MET A 1 -12.88 -4.18 -15.54
C MET A 1 -11.63 -3.47 -16.00
N THR A 2 -11.76 -2.31 -16.63
CA THR A 2 -10.63 -1.43 -16.97
C THR A 2 -10.45 -0.39 -15.87
N SER A 3 -9.23 0.07 -15.67
CA SER A 3 -8.93 1.20 -14.79
C SER A 3 -9.43 2.50 -15.41
N VAL A 4 -9.92 3.45 -14.61
CA VAL A 4 -10.24 4.82 -15.09
C VAL A 4 -9.00 5.71 -15.22
N GLN A 5 -7.84 5.21 -14.80
CA GLN A 5 -6.55 5.89 -14.90
C GLN A 5 -5.74 5.36 -16.09
N ASP A 6 -4.90 6.22 -16.67
CA ASP A 6 -3.99 5.90 -17.76
C ASP A 6 -2.98 4.79 -17.37
N ALA A 7 -2.67 3.90 -18.30
CA ALA A 7 -1.70 2.81 -18.07
C ALA A 7 -0.31 3.32 -17.65
N LEU A 8 0.12 4.47 -18.19
CA LEU A 8 1.37 5.12 -17.85
C LEU A 8 1.40 5.59 -16.38
N PHE A 9 0.26 5.90 -15.77
CA PHE A 9 0.18 6.15 -14.33
C PHE A 9 0.70 4.93 -13.55
N GLY A 10 0.16 3.74 -13.86
CA GLY A 10 0.58 2.50 -13.24
C GLY A 10 2.07 2.25 -13.43
N LEU A 11 2.55 2.33 -14.67
CA LEU A 11 3.96 2.11 -15.02
C LEU A 11 4.92 3.09 -14.34
N ALA A 12 4.54 4.36 -14.22
CA ALA A 12 5.40 5.40 -13.64
C ALA A 12 5.57 5.23 -12.12
N PHE A 13 4.50 4.85 -11.41
CA PHE A 13 4.54 4.67 -9.96
C PHE A 13 5.08 3.31 -9.52
N LEU A 14 4.83 2.26 -10.32
CA LEU A 14 5.06 0.87 -9.92
C LEU A 14 6.49 0.56 -9.44
N PRO A 15 7.59 0.98 -10.11
CA PRO A 15 8.94 0.65 -9.66
C PRO A 15 9.25 1.17 -8.26
N PHE A 16 8.84 2.42 -7.98
CA PHE A 16 9.09 3.06 -6.69
C PHE A 16 8.19 2.50 -5.59
N ALA A 17 6.89 2.38 -5.89
CA ALA A 17 5.90 1.83 -4.95
C ALA A 17 6.20 0.37 -4.61
N ALA A 18 6.69 -0.43 -5.55
CA ALA A 18 7.08 -1.82 -5.32
C ALA A 18 8.27 -1.93 -4.35
N VAL A 19 9.34 -1.16 -4.57
CA VAL A 19 10.50 -1.15 -3.68
C VAL A 19 10.11 -0.73 -2.26
N ILE A 20 9.30 0.33 -2.12
CA ILE A 20 8.85 0.81 -0.81
C ILE A 20 7.90 -0.21 -0.15
N SER A 21 7.03 -0.85 -0.91
CA SER A 21 6.10 -1.88 -0.42
C SER A 21 6.84 -3.11 0.09
N VAL A 22 7.91 -3.53 -0.58
CA VAL A 22 8.79 -4.61 -0.09
C VAL A 22 9.48 -4.19 1.20
N TRP A 23 9.99 -2.96 1.29
CA TRP A 23 10.60 -2.45 2.51
C TRP A 23 9.61 -2.42 3.69
N VAL A 24 8.37 -1.99 3.45
CA VAL A 24 7.29 -1.99 4.43
C VAL A 24 6.97 -3.42 4.87
N ALA A 25 6.74 -4.33 3.93
CA ALA A 25 6.44 -5.73 4.21
C ALA A 25 7.55 -6.38 5.06
N VAL A 26 8.82 -6.23 4.67
CA VAL A 26 9.95 -6.80 5.43
C VAL A 26 10.06 -6.18 6.82
N SER A 27 9.91 -4.85 6.95
CA SER A 27 10.01 -4.18 8.25
C SER A 27 8.88 -4.61 9.19
N ASP A 28 7.66 -4.73 8.66
CA ASP A 28 6.50 -5.10 9.43
C ASP A 28 6.52 -6.59 9.82
N MET A 29 6.93 -7.46 8.91
CA MET A 29 7.12 -8.89 9.21
C MET A 29 8.24 -9.14 10.24
N SER A 30 9.32 -8.36 10.20
CA SER A 30 10.47 -8.56 11.09
C SER A 30 10.33 -7.88 12.45
N ARG A 31 9.70 -6.71 12.53
CA ARG A 31 9.67 -5.85 13.72
C ARG A 31 8.28 -5.34 14.09
N MET A 32 7.24 -5.78 13.39
CA MET A 32 5.84 -5.37 13.57
C MET A 32 5.67 -3.84 13.59
N LYS A 33 6.48 -3.16 12.76
CA LYS A 33 6.58 -1.70 12.70
C LYS A 33 6.79 -1.25 11.26
N ILE A 34 5.89 -0.40 10.78
CA ILE A 34 6.06 0.36 9.54
C ILE A 34 6.90 1.63 9.83
N PRO A 35 8.10 1.79 9.22
CA PRO A 35 8.94 2.97 9.46
C PRO A 35 8.29 4.24 8.91
N ASN A 36 8.29 5.34 9.67
CA ASN A 36 7.81 6.64 9.14
C ASN A 36 8.57 7.07 7.86
N LYS A 37 9.83 6.64 7.71
CA LYS A 37 10.62 6.91 6.51
C LYS A 37 10.01 6.27 5.25
N SER A 38 9.41 5.08 5.33
CA SER A 38 8.76 4.45 4.17
C SER A 38 7.45 5.14 3.81
N VAL A 39 6.68 5.55 4.82
CA VAL A 39 5.48 6.39 4.65
C VAL A 39 5.82 7.71 3.94
N MET A 40 6.85 8.41 4.42
CA MET A 40 7.33 9.65 3.81
C MET A 40 7.87 9.44 2.40
N ALA A 41 8.58 8.33 2.15
CA ALA A 41 9.06 7.99 0.83
C ALA A 41 7.90 7.76 -0.15
N LEU A 42 6.84 7.04 0.26
CA LEU A 42 5.69 6.79 -0.62
C LEU A 42 4.93 8.09 -0.93
N PHE A 43 4.78 8.97 0.07
CA PHE A 43 4.22 10.30 -0.14
C PHE A 43 5.07 11.13 -1.11
N ALA A 44 6.39 11.15 -0.94
CA ALA A 44 7.29 11.87 -1.82
C ALA A 44 7.25 11.34 -3.26
N VAL A 45 7.13 10.02 -3.43
CA VAL A 45 6.91 9.39 -4.74
C VAL A 45 5.62 9.91 -5.37
N TYR A 46 4.50 9.92 -4.63
CA TYR A 46 3.25 10.49 -5.13
C TYR A 46 3.42 11.95 -5.57
N ALA A 47 4.05 12.77 -4.74
CA ALA A 47 4.24 14.19 -5.04
C ALA A 47 5.13 14.43 -6.27
N VAL A 48 6.28 13.75 -6.37
CA VAL A 48 7.27 13.98 -7.43
C VAL A 48 6.87 13.32 -8.75
N VAL A 49 6.42 12.08 -8.72
CA VAL A 49 6.00 11.39 -9.95
C VAL A 49 4.64 11.93 -10.40
N GLY A 50 3.73 12.23 -9.46
CA GLY A 50 2.43 12.83 -9.79
C GLY A 50 2.57 14.18 -10.49
N ILE A 51 3.42 15.09 -9.99
CA ILE A 51 3.65 16.37 -10.68
C ILE A 51 4.30 16.19 -12.06
N ALA A 52 5.16 15.19 -12.22
CA ALA A 52 5.72 14.86 -13.53
C ALA A 52 4.64 14.37 -14.51
N LEU A 53 3.71 13.53 -14.05
CA LEU A 53 2.57 13.08 -14.86
C LEU A 53 1.61 14.22 -15.22
N VAL A 54 1.44 15.20 -14.33
CA VAL A 54 0.72 16.43 -14.64
C VAL A 54 1.44 17.23 -15.73
N ALA A 55 2.76 17.39 -15.62
CA ALA A 55 3.56 18.10 -16.62
C ALA A 55 3.53 17.41 -18.00
N THR A 56 3.40 16.08 -18.05
CA THR A 56 3.28 15.32 -19.30
C THR A 56 1.82 15.11 -19.76
N SER A 57 0.85 15.77 -19.13
CA SER A 57 -0.59 15.68 -19.44
C SER A 57 -1.21 14.27 -19.30
N VAL A 58 -0.57 13.37 -18.55
CA VAL A 58 -1.10 12.04 -18.22
C VAL A 58 -2.14 12.13 -17.11
N MET A 59 -2.00 13.13 -16.23
CA MET A 59 -2.92 13.36 -15.12
C MET A 59 -3.36 14.83 -15.08
N PRO A 60 -4.66 15.16 -14.99
CA PRO A 60 -5.10 16.52 -14.78
C PRO A 60 -4.58 17.09 -13.45
N LEU A 61 -4.15 18.36 -13.44
CA LEU A 61 -3.69 19.02 -12.21
C LEU A 61 -4.77 18.98 -11.11
N THR A 62 -6.03 19.16 -11.49
CA THR A 62 -7.17 19.10 -10.57
C THR A 62 -7.27 17.75 -9.89
N ASP A 63 -7.13 16.65 -10.63
CA ASP A 63 -7.18 15.30 -10.06
C ASP A 63 -5.99 15.05 -9.13
N TYR A 64 -4.79 15.47 -9.53
CA TYR A 64 -3.58 15.36 -8.69
C TYR A 64 -3.77 16.07 -7.34
N LEU A 65 -4.37 17.26 -7.34
CA LEU A 65 -4.66 17.99 -6.11
C LEU A 65 -5.75 17.30 -5.27
N TRP A 66 -6.82 16.81 -5.90
CA TRP A 66 -7.90 16.11 -5.19
C TRP A 66 -7.47 14.78 -4.56
N ARG A 67 -6.46 14.11 -5.11
CA ARG A 67 -5.88 12.90 -4.50
C ARG A 67 -5.26 13.16 -3.12
N TYR A 68 -4.81 14.38 -2.81
CA TYR A 68 -4.40 14.73 -1.45
C TYR A 68 -5.57 14.77 -0.46
N ALA A 69 -6.80 15.04 -0.92
CA ALA A 69 -7.98 14.91 -0.09
C ALA A 69 -8.24 13.44 0.29
N HIS A 70 -7.94 12.48 -0.60
CA HIS A 70 -8.01 11.05 -0.27
C HIS A 70 -7.09 10.72 0.90
N LEU A 71 -5.85 11.22 0.87
CA LEU A 71 -4.89 11.07 1.98
C LEU A 71 -5.47 11.65 3.27
N GLY A 72 -5.99 12.89 3.23
CA GLY A 72 -6.56 13.54 4.40
C GLY A 72 -7.73 12.76 5.01
N VAL A 73 -8.65 12.27 4.17
CA VAL A 73 -9.81 11.47 4.61
C VAL A 73 -9.37 10.14 5.20
N VAL A 74 -8.49 9.40 4.52
CA VAL A 74 -8.02 8.09 5.01
C VAL A 74 -7.18 8.26 6.28
N LEU A 75 -6.39 9.33 6.40
CA LEU A 75 -5.64 9.63 7.62
C LEU A 75 -6.58 9.93 8.79
N LEU A 76 -7.64 10.71 8.56
CA LEU A 76 -8.64 11.01 9.59
C LEU A 76 -9.34 9.74 10.07
N ILE A 77 -9.79 8.90 9.14
CA ILE A 77 -10.42 7.60 9.47
C ILE A 77 -9.42 6.72 10.23
N GLY A 78 -8.20 6.58 9.73
CA GLY A 78 -7.14 5.79 10.37
C GLY A 78 -6.77 6.30 11.76
N PHE A 79 -6.77 7.62 11.97
CA PHE A 79 -6.54 8.22 13.28
C PHE A 79 -7.65 7.87 14.27
N VAL A 80 -8.92 7.98 13.87
CA VAL A 80 -10.08 7.60 14.71
C VAL A 80 -10.04 6.11 15.04
N MET A 81 -9.78 5.24 14.06
CA MET A 81 -9.68 3.80 14.27
C MET A 81 -8.50 3.42 15.18
N ASN A 82 -7.34 4.09 15.05
CA ASN A 82 -6.20 3.90 15.95
C ASN A 82 -6.54 4.37 17.38
N ALA A 83 -7.22 5.51 17.54
CA ALA A 83 -7.67 5.99 18.85
C ALA A 83 -8.68 5.03 19.51
N ALA A 84 -9.46 4.32 18.71
CA ALA A 84 -10.37 3.25 19.17
C ALA A 84 -9.66 1.90 19.38
N GLY A 85 -8.36 1.77 19.11
CA GLY A 85 -7.60 0.53 19.26
C GLY A 85 -7.83 -0.52 18.17
N LEU A 86 -8.41 -0.15 17.03
CA LEU A 86 -8.78 -1.07 15.95
C LEU A 86 -7.64 -1.36 14.94
N LEU A 87 -6.70 -0.43 14.79
CA LEU A 87 -5.56 -0.55 13.87
C LEU A 87 -4.33 0.18 14.39
N GLY A 88 -3.15 -0.25 13.97
CA GLY A 88 -1.89 0.37 14.38
C GLY A 88 -1.66 1.73 13.71
N ALA A 89 -1.01 2.66 14.42
CA ALA A 89 -0.67 3.97 13.87
C ALA A 89 0.21 3.91 12.61
N GLY A 90 1.02 2.84 12.47
CA GLY A 90 1.80 2.60 11.25
C GLY A 90 0.92 2.32 10.04
N ASP A 91 -0.02 1.38 10.20
CA ASP A 91 -0.99 0.99 9.17
C ASP A 91 -1.86 2.18 8.75
N ALA A 92 -2.33 2.97 9.72
CA ALA A 92 -3.11 4.18 9.48
C ALA A 92 -2.39 5.15 8.53
N LYS A 93 -1.13 5.44 8.85
CA LYS A 93 -0.32 6.40 8.09
C LYS A 93 0.03 5.86 6.72
N PHE A 94 0.37 4.58 6.62
CA PHE A 94 0.71 3.97 5.34
C PHE A 94 -0.51 3.88 4.41
N ALA A 95 -1.67 3.47 4.94
CA ALA A 95 -2.92 3.49 4.18
C ALA A 95 -3.29 4.90 3.69
N ALA A 96 -3.04 5.93 4.51
CA ALA A 96 -3.27 7.32 4.11
C ALA A 96 -2.41 7.74 2.93
N VAL A 97 -1.09 7.47 2.95
CA VAL A 97 -0.21 7.83 1.83
C VAL A 97 -0.39 6.93 0.59
N MET A 98 -0.99 5.76 0.74
CA MET A 98 -1.41 4.88 -0.36
C MET A 98 -2.67 5.41 -1.07
N ALA A 99 -3.56 6.10 -0.35
CA ALA A 99 -4.86 6.55 -0.89
C ALA A 99 -4.78 7.44 -2.16
N PRO A 100 -3.81 8.35 -2.32
CA PRO A 100 -3.63 9.15 -3.54
C PRO A 100 -3.39 8.34 -4.82
N PHE A 101 -2.90 7.11 -4.70
CA PHE A 101 -2.62 6.25 -5.85
C PHE A 101 -3.90 5.66 -6.44
N VAL A 102 -4.99 5.61 -5.66
CA VAL A 102 -6.24 4.94 -6.04
C VAL A 102 -7.26 5.97 -6.53
N ALA A 103 -7.80 5.75 -7.73
CA ALA A 103 -8.89 6.57 -8.25
C ALA A 103 -10.22 6.28 -7.56
N LEU A 104 -11.04 7.32 -7.38
CA LEU A 104 -12.41 7.15 -6.89
C LEU A 104 -13.20 6.16 -7.76
N GLY A 105 -13.05 6.24 -9.09
CA GLY A 105 -13.68 5.32 -10.03
C GLY A 105 -13.20 3.86 -9.92
N ASP A 106 -11.97 3.66 -9.44
CA ASP A 106 -11.39 2.33 -9.27
C ASP A 106 -11.58 1.74 -7.87
N LEU A 107 -12.24 2.46 -6.95
CA LEU A 107 -12.46 2.01 -5.57
C LEU A 107 -13.03 0.59 -5.47
N PRO A 108 -14.04 0.16 -6.27
CA PRO A 108 -14.54 -1.21 -6.20
C PRO A 108 -13.46 -2.24 -6.57
N VAL A 109 -12.68 -1.97 -7.62
CA VAL A 109 -11.60 -2.87 -8.06
C VAL A 109 -10.49 -2.92 -7.01
N PHE A 110 -10.09 -1.77 -6.48
CA PHE A 110 -9.11 -1.70 -5.40
C PHE A 110 -9.59 -2.47 -4.16
N ALA A 111 -10.87 -2.37 -3.79
CA ALA A 111 -11.43 -3.12 -2.67
C ALA A 111 -11.35 -4.64 -2.89
N TYR A 112 -11.63 -5.14 -4.10
CA TYR A 112 -11.46 -6.56 -4.42
C TYR A 112 -10.00 -7.02 -4.37
N ILE A 113 -9.08 -6.23 -4.95
CA ILE A 113 -7.63 -6.50 -4.93
C ILE A 113 -7.13 -6.52 -3.49
N PHE A 114 -7.54 -5.54 -2.68
CA PHE A 114 -7.11 -5.41 -1.30
C PHE A 114 -7.67 -6.53 -0.42
N ALA A 115 -8.94 -6.91 -0.60
CA ALA A 115 -9.52 -8.07 0.07
C ALA A 115 -8.76 -9.36 -0.26
N ALA A 116 -8.42 -9.57 -1.54
CA ALA A 116 -7.60 -10.71 -1.97
C ALA A 116 -6.20 -10.67 -1.36
N ALA A 117 -5.58 -9.49 -1.27
CA ALA A 117 -4.28 -9.30 -0.64
C ALA A 117 -4.31 -9.60 0.86
N ILE A 118 -5.39 -9.24 1.58
CA ILE A 118 -5.59 -9.58 2.99
C ILE A 118 -5.72 -11.08 3.18
N ILE A 119 -6.63 -11.72 2.44
CA ILE A 119 -6.88 -13.17 2.57
C ILE A 119 -5.62 -13.95 2.21
N GLY A 120 -5.01 -13.63 1.06
CA GLY A 120 -3.79 -14.28 0.59
C GLY A 120 -2.61 -14.05 1.53
N GLY A 121 -2.37 -12.80 1.93
CA GLY A 121 -1.29 -12.44 2.85
C GLY A 121 -1.44 -13.10 4.21
N PHE A 122 -2.66 -13.14 4.76
CA PHE A 122 -2.94 -13.82 6.02
C PHE A 122 -2.68 -15.33 5.92
N VAL A 123 -3.25 -16.00 4.92
CA VAL A 123 -3.05 -17.45 4.73
C VAL A 123 -1.57 -17.77 4.53
N LEU A 124 -0.89 -17.05 3.63
CA LEU A 124 0.53 -17.26 3.35
C LEU A 124 1.39 -17.00 4.59
N HIS A 125 1.13 -15.95 5.35
CA HIS A 125 1.84 -15.67 6.61
C HIS A 125 1.69 -16.81 7.61
N ARG A 126 0.45 -17.27 7.85
CA ARG A 126 0.17 -18.32 8.83
C ARG A 126 0.76 -19.66 8.44
N LEU A 127 0.82 -19.96 7.13
CA LEU A 127 1.54 -21.13 6.63
C LEU A 127 3.05 -20.96 6.79
N ALA A 128 3.61 -19.82 6.38
CA ALA A 128 5.03 -19.51 6.48
C ALA A 128 5.55 -19.60 7.94
N LYS A 129 4.77 -19.11 8.90
CA LYS A 129 5.06 -19.19 10.35
C LYS A 129 5.21 -20.64 10.86
N ARG A 130 4.65 -21.64 10.17
CA ARG A 130 4.72 -23.08 10.53
C ARG A 130 5.86 -23.82 9.84
N LEU A 131 6.48 -23.23 8.81
CA LEU A 131 7.53 -23.88 8.02
C LEU A 131 8.90 -23.64 8.66
N SER A 132 9.60 -24.72 9.03
CA SER A 132 10.91 -24.63 9.71
C SER A 132 11.97 -23.91 8.88
N PHE A 133 12.01 -24.15 7.56
CA PHE A 133 12.98 -23.51 6.67
C PHE A 133 12.79 -21.99 6.56
N VAL A 134 11.54 -21.50 6.64
CA VAL A 134 11.25 -20.06 6.62
C VAL A 134 11.73 -19.42 7.91
N ARG A 135 11.40 -20.03 9.06
CA ARG A 135 11.85 -19.55 10.38
C ARG A 135 13.37 -19.54 10.51
N SER A 136 14.05 -20.56 9.96
CA SER A 136 15.51 -20.60 9.97
C SER A 136 16.15 -19.57 9.04
N ALA A 137 15.49 -19.22 7.93
CA ALA A 137 15.96 -18.18 7.01
C ALA A 137 15.69 -16.76 7.52
N THR A 138 14.74 -16.60 8.44
CA THR A 138 14.34 -15.30 9.01
C THR A 138 14.34 -15.33 10.55
N PRO A 139 15.49 -15.65 11.18
CA PRO A 139 15.56 -15.77 12.62
C PRO A 139 15.29 -14.42 13.30
N GLY A 140 14.54 -14.44 14.41
CA GLY A 140 14.25 -13.26 15.22
C GLY A 140 13.19 -12.31 14.66
N TRP A 141 12.49 -12.69 13.59
CA TRP A 141 11.34 -11.91 13.10
C TRP A 141 10.16 -12.02 14.08
N GLU A 142 9.67 -10.86 14.53
CA GLU A 142 8.66 -10.75 15.58
C GLU A 142 7.28 -11.31 15.17
N SER A 143 6.91 -11.20 13.89
CA SER A 143 5.62 -11.71 13.40
C SER A 143 5.49 -13.24 13.48
N TRP A 144 6.60 -13.97 13.64
CA TRP A 144 6.58 -15.41 13.87
C TRP A 144 6.22 -15.80 15.30
N GLU A 145 6.36 -14.88 16.25
CA GLU A 145 6.09 -15.15 17.66
C GLU A 145 4.76 -14.55 18.10
N ARG A 146 4.35 -13.41 17.52
CA ARG A 146 3.08 -12.74 17.86
C ARG A 146 1.86 -13.34 17.17
N ASP A 147 0.69 -13.14 17.79
CA ASP A 147 -0.60 -13.50 17.20
C ASP A 147 -1.17 -12.40 16.31
N ASP A 148 -0.73 -11.16 16.50
CA ASP A 148 -1.03 -10.03 15.62
C ASP A 148 -0.55 -10.29 14.19
N PHE A 149 -1.27 -9.73 13.22
CA PHE A 149 -0.94 -9.91 11.81
C PHE A 149 -0.26 -8.64 11.24
N PRO A 150 0.91 -8.76 10.58
CA PRO A 150 1.61 -7.62 9.98
C PRO A 150 0.89 -7.11 8.72
N MET A 151 0.00 -6.14 8.91
CA MET A 151 -0.84 -5.57 7.84
C MET A 151 -0.05 -4.82 6.77
N GLY A 152 1.18 -4.38 7.06
CA GLY A 152 2.08 -3.75 6.10
C GLY A 152 2.38 -4.65 4.89
N LEU A 153 2.37 -5.98 5.07
CA LEU A 153 2.46 -6.94 3.97
C LEU A 153 1.31 -6.76 2.97
N CYS A 154 0.08 -6.72 3.47
CA CYS A 154 -1.13 -6.64 2.65
C CYS A 154 -1.34 -5.24 2.07
N LEU A 155 -1.02 -4.18 2.81
CA LEU A 155 -1.07 -2.80 2.32
C LEU A 155 -0.11 -2.62 1.14
N GLY A 156 1.15 -3.06 1.29
CA GLY A 156 2.13 -3.00 0.21
C GLY A 156 1.74 -3.86 -0.99
N ALA A 157 1.36 -5.12 -0.76
CA ALA A 157 0.95 -6.04 -1.83
C ALA A 157 -0.29 -5.54 -2.58
N GLY A 158 -1.28 -5.00 -1.86
CA GLY A 158 -2.50 -4.44 -2.43
C GLY A 158 -2.21 -3.23 -3.34
N LEU A 159 -1.36 -2.31 -2.90
CA LEU A 159 -0.92 -1.17 -3.71
C LEU A 159 -0.20 -1.61 -4.98
N VAL A 160 0.75 -2.54 -4.87
CA VAL A 160 1.52 -3.05 -6.01
C VAL A 160 0.59 -3.77 -7.00
N ALA A 161 -0.27 -4.66 -6.53
CA ALA A 161 -1.22 -5.38 -7.37
C ALA A 161 -2.18 -4.41 -8.09
N TYR A 162 -2.63 -3.36 -7.40
CA TYR A 162 -3.45 -2.32 -7.99
C TYR A 162 -2.70 -1.53 -9.08
N LEU A 163 -1.45 -1.13 -8.84
CA LEU A 163 -0.66 -0.41 -9.86
C LEU A 163 -0.34 -1.29 -11.07
N VAL A 164 -0.14 -2.60 -10.87
CA VAL A 164 -0.05 -3.57 -11.98
C VAL A 164 -1.37 -3.64 -12.75
N PHE A 165 -2.51 -3.70 -12.05
CA PHE A 165 -3.82 -3.66 -12.70
C PHE A 165 -4.01 -2.39 -13.54
N VAL A 166 -3.66 -1.22 -13.01
CA VAL A 166 -3.71 0.06 -13.76
C VAL A 166 -2.78 0.00 -14.97
N ALA A 167 -1.54 -0.46 -14.80
CA ALA A 167 -0.57 -0.56 -15.90
C ALA A 167 -1.03 -1.48 -17.05
N LEU A 168 -1.80 -2.52 -16.74
CA LEU A 168 -2.29 -3.50 -17.71
C LEU A 168 -3.65 -3.14 -18.33
N THR A 169 -4.45 -2.32 -17.66
CA THR A 169 -5.88 -2.12 -18.01
C THR A 169 -6.32 -0.67 -18.06
N GLY A 170 -5.38 0.28 -17.90
CA GLY A 170 -5.65 1.71 -17.96
C GLY A 170 -6.10 2.19 -19.34
N VAL A 171 -6.83 3.30 -19.35
CA VAL A 171 -7.48 3.91 -20.53
C VAL A 171 -7.08 5.35 -20.74
#